data_AF-A0A382KKM2-F1
#
_entry.id   AF-A0A382KKM2-F1
#
_cell.length_a   1.000
_cell.length_b   1.000
_cell.length_c   1.000
_cell.angle_alpha   90.00
_cell.angle_beta   90.00
_cell.angle_gamma   90.00
#
_symmetry.space_group_name_H-M   'P 1'
#
loop_
_entity.id
_entity.type
_entity.pdbx_description
1 polymer ?
#
loop_
_entity_poly.entity_id
_entity_poly.type
_entity_poly.pdbx_seq_one_letter_code
_entity_poly.pdbx_strand_id
1 'polypeptide(L)'
;MKNIQSLSVSSGYWRDLTTADLSDIDPARTIAVLPVAAIEQHGPHLPLDTDACISEALISRLLSEMHVDITLLALPIMSVGESTEHGDFPGTLMASAETL
;
A
#
# COMPACT_ATOMS: atom_id res chain seq x y z
N MET A 1 12.53 33.75 -4.87
CA MET A 1 11.67 32.59 -5.18
C MET A 1 12.56 31.37 -5.11
N LYS A 2 12.39 30.51 -4.10
CA LYS A 2 13.22 29.31 -3.94
C LYS A 2 12.76 28.28 -4.98
N ASN A 3 13.70 27.76 -5.78
CA ASN A 3 13.47 26.66 -6.71
C ASN A 3 12.84 25.49 -5.94
N ILE A 4 11.62 25.14 -6.29
CA ILE A 4 10.95 23.92 -5.81
C ILE A 4 11.53 22.79 -6.66
N GLN A 5 12.68 22.26 -6.27
CA GLN A 5 13.11 20.97 -6.78
C GLN A 5 12.17 19.93 -6.18
N SER A 6 11.45 19.21 -7.04
CA SER A 6 10.75 17.96 -6.70
C SER A 6 11.64 17.14 -5.76
N LEU A 7 11.10 16.79 -4.58
CA LEU A 7 11.72 15.84 -3.65
C LEU A 7 11.70 14.46 -4.31
N SER A 8 12.60 14.25 -5.26
CA SER A 8 12.52 13.19 -6.26
C SER A 8 13.19 11.93 -5.75
N VAL A 9 12.50 11.19 -4.88
CA VAL A 9 12.72 9.74 -4.80
C VAL A 9 12.45 9.12 -6.18
N SER A 10 13.21 8.11 -6.54
CA SER A 10 13.13 7.47 -7.88
C SER A 10 11.82 6.74 -8.14
N SER A 11 11.06 6.42 -7.07
CA SER A 11 9.76 5.76 -7.12
C SER A 11 8.86 6.24 -5.97
N GLY A 12 7.54 6.22 -6.21
CA GLY A 12 6.53 6.38 -5.17
C GLY A 12 6.25 5.09 -4.38
N TYR A 13 6.90 3.98 -4.74
CA TYR A 13 6.79 2.71 -4.03
C TYR A 13 8.02 2.45 -3.18
N TRP A 14 7.81 2.22 -1.89
CA TRP A 14 8.88 1.97 -0.92
C TRP A 14 9.79 0.81 -1.34
N ARG A 15 9.20 -0.25 -1.88
CA ARG A 15 9.90 -1.48 -2.31
C ARG A 15 10.93 -1.29 -3.42
N ASP A 16 10.85 -0.18 -4.16
CA ASP A 16 11.77 0.12 -5.25
C ASP A 16 12.98 0.95 -4.77
N LEU A 17 12.90 1.51 -3.56
CA LEU A 17 13.91 2.39 -3.01
C LEU A 17 15.02 1.60 -2.31
N THR A 18 16.24 2.09 -2.48
CA THR A 18 17.42 1.61 -1.76
C THR A 18 17.54 2.30 -0.41
N THR A 19 18.44 1.80 0.45
CA THR A 19 18.78 2.46 1.71
C THR A 19 19.38 3.85 1.51
N ALA A 20 20.04 4.11 0.38
CA ALA A 20 20.57 5.43 0.03
C ALA A 20 19.45 6.39 -0.41
N ASP A 21 18.46 5.92 -1.18
CA ASP A 21 17.29 6.74 -1.52
C ASP A 21 16.55 7.17 -0.24
N LEU A 22 16.45 6.27 0.75
CA LEU A 22 15.78 6.51 2.02
C LEU A 22 16.62 7.32 3.03
N SER A 23 17.93 7.45 2.87
CA SER A 23 18.75 8.27 3.77
C SER A 23 18.52 9.76 3.58
N ASP A 24 18.03 10.14 2.39
CA ASP A 24 17.94 11.52 1.95
C ASP A 24 16.50 12.09 2.03
N ILE A 25 15.52 11.27 2.43
CA ILE A 25 14.14 11.72 2.62
C ILE A 25 13.99 12.53 3.92
N ASP A 26 13.13 13.54 3.90
CA ASP A 26 12.72 14.28 5.10
C ASP A 26 11.50 13.60 5.74
N PRO A 27 11.61 12.96 6.92
CA PRO A 27 10.48 12.30 7.56
C PRO A 27 9.35 13.27 7.92
N ALA A 28 9.64 14.55 8.17
CA ALA A 28 8.62 15.55 8.49
C ALA A 28 7.75 15.94 7.28
N ARG A 29 8.20 15.57 6.07
CA ARG A 29 7.52 15.83 4.80
C ARG A 29 7.17 14.56 4.05
N THR A 30 7.29 13.41 4.68
CA THR A 30 7.02 12.10 4.07
C THR A 30 5.81 11.45 4.69
N ILE A 31 4.87 11.01 3.85
CA ILE A 31 3.76 10.16 4.25
C ILE A 31 4.02 8.76 3.70
N ALA A 32 4.08 7.77 4.59
CA ALA A 32 4.06 6.36 4.22
C ALA A 32 2.63 5.84 4.31
N VAL A 33 2.13 5.23 3.25
CA VAL A 33 0.79 4.62 3.21
C VAL A 33 0.97 3.11 3.21
N LEU A 34 0.45 2.44 4.24
CA LEU A 34 0.36 0.98 4.32
C LEU A 34 -1.00 0.53 3.80
N PRO A 35 -1.07 -0.10 2.62
CA PRO A 35 -2.30 -0.68 2.14
C PRO A 35 -2.53 -2.01 2.88
N VAL A 36 -3.70 -2.15 3.49
CA VAL A 36 -4.14 -3.38 4.20
C VAL A 36 -5.37 -3.91 3.49
N ALA A 37 -5.33 -5.19 3.14
CA ALA A 37 -6.33 -5.91 2.37
C ALA A 37 -6.47 -7.35 2.89
N ALA A 38 -7.26 -8.16 2.21
CA ALA A 38 -7.44 -9.58 2.51
C ALA A 38 -7.44 -10.45 1.24
N ILE A 39 -7.09 -11.72 1.41
CA ILE A 39 -7.40 -12.80 0.47
C ILE A 39 -8.57 -13.56 1.07
N GLU A 40 -9.78 -13.26 0.63
CA GLU A 40 -11.00 -13.76 1.25
C GLU A 40 -12.14 -13.95 0.25
N GLN A 41 -13.21 -14.63 0.68
CA GLN A 41 -14.33 -14.91 -0.19
C GLN A 41 -15.11 -13.63 -0.54
N HIS A 42 -15.54 -13.51 -1.80
CA HIS A 42 -16.48 -12.47 -2.24
C HIS A 42 -17.62 -13.08 -3.07
N GLY A 43 -18.07 -14.28 -2.67
CA GLY A 43 -19.04 -15.07 -3.41
C GLY A 43 -18.50 -15.64 -4.75
N PRO A 44 -19.35 -16.27 -5.57
CA PRO A 44 -18.92 -17.04 -6.75
C PRO A 44 -18.57 -16.18 -7.97
N HIS A 45 -18.63 -14.85 -7.85
CA HIS A 45 -18.58 -13.92 -8.99
C HIS A 45 -17.35 -13.00 -8.96
N LEU A 46 -16.59 -12.99 -7.86
CA LEU A 46 -15.41 -12.18 -7.69
C LEU A 46 -14.20 -13.04 -7.26
N PRO A 47 -12.97 -12.68 -7.66
CA PRO A 47 -11.75 -13.32 -7.16
C PRO A 47 -11.54 -13.08 -5.66
N LEU A 48 -10.73 -13.95 -5.03
CA LEU A 48 -10.36 -13.81 -3.62
C LEU A 48 -9.50 -12.55 -3.33
N ASP A 49 -8.89 -11.99 -4.36
CA ASP A 49 -7.95 -10.86 -4.30
C ASP A 49 -8.64 -9.49 -4.50
N THR A 50 -9.97 -9.44 -4.31
CA THR A 50 -10.76 -8.24 -4.63
C THR A 50 -10.29 -7.03 -3.82
N ASP A 51 -10.03 -7.22 -2.53
CA ASP A 51 -9.57 -6.16 -1.64
C ASP A 51 -8.21 -5.60 -2.06
N ALA A 52 -7.26 -6.48 -2.39
CA ALA A 52 -5.94 -6.07 -2.84
C ALA A 52 -6.02 -5.33 -4.19
N CYS A 53 -6.82 -5.82 -5.12
CA CYS A 53 -7.03 -5.18 -6.42
C CYS A 53 -7.58 -3.74 -6.28
N ILE A 54 -8.57 -3.55 -5.41
CA ILE A 54 -9.12 -2.22 -5.11
C ILE A 54 -8.04 -1.33 -4.49
N SER A 55 -7.33 -1.86 -3.50
CA SER A 55 -6.28 -1.12 -2.80
C SER A 55 -5.14 -0.69 -3.74
N GLU A 56 -4.67 -1.58 -4.61
CA GLU A 56 -3.65 -1.28 -5.61
C GLU A 56 -4.10 -0.19 -6.59
N ALA A 57 -5.35 -0.23 -7.05
CA ALA A 57 -5.91 0.80 -7.91
C ALA A 57 -5.97 2.17 -7.22
N LEU A 58 -6.38 2.21 -5.95
CA LEU A 58 -6.40 3.43 -5.14
C LEU A 58 -5.01 4.01 -4.93
N ILE A 59 -4.02 3.17 -4.61
CA ILE A 59 -2.63 3.59 -4.43
C ILE A 59 -2.04 4.11 -5.75
N SER A 60 -2.24 3.39 -6.84
CA SER A 60 -1.78 3.81 -8.17
C SER A 60 -2.36 5.17 -8.54
N ARG A 61 -3.66 5.38 -8.30
CA ARG A 61 -4.33 6.65 -8.54
C ARG A 61 -3.76 7.76 -7.66
N LEU A 62 -3.63 7.50 -6.36
CA LEU A 62 -3.10 8.46 -5.39
C LEU A 62 -1.69 8.93 -5.80
N LEU A 63 -0.80 8.00 -6.12
CA LEU A 63 0.56 8.32 -6.58
C LEU A 63 0.56 9.12 -7.89
N SER A 64 -0.40 8.89 -8.78
CA SER A 64 -0.50 9.62 -10.06
C SER A 64 -1.07 11.04 -9.94
N GLU A 65 -1.88 11.33 -8.91
CA GLU A 65 -2.61 12.60 -8.77
C GLU A 65 -2.05 13.54 -7.70
N MET A 66 -1.07 13.07 -6.94
CA MET A 66 -0.43 13.85 -5.89
C MET A 66 0.48 14.95 -6.46
N HIS A 67 0.06 16.21 -6.28
CA HIS A 67 0.81 17.40 -6.71
C HIS A 67 1.19 18.31 -5.52
N VAL A 68 1.32 17.71 -4.35
CA VAL A 68 1.59 18.41 -3.08
C VAL A 68 3.08 18.40 -2.77
N ASP A 69 3.55 19.40 -2.03
CA ASP A 69 4.95 19.52 -1.58
C ASP A 69 5.23 18.56 -0.40
N ILE A 70 4.95 17.28 -0.60
CA ILE A 70 5.23 16.16 0.33
C ILE A 70 5.67 14.94 -0.49
N THR A 71 6.52 14.11 0.10
CA THR A 71 6.87 12.80 -0.43
C THR A 71 5.81 11.79 0.00
N LEU A 72 5.28 11.01 -0.94
CA LEU A 72 4.35 9.93 -0.63
C LEU A 72 4.94 8.60 -1.07
N LEU A 73 4.99 7.67 -0.12
CA LEU A 73 5.55 6.34 -0.32
C LEU A 73 4.49 5.29 -0.02
N ALA A 74 4.14 4.49 -1.01
CA ALA A 74 3.33 3.30 -0.82
C ALA A 74 4.21 2.16 -0.29
N LEU A 75 3.87 1.65 0.88
CA LEU A 75 4.46 0.43 1.44
C LEU A 75 3.92 -0.80 0.69
N PRO A 76 4.61 -1.96 0.78
CA PRO A 76 4.07 -3.22 0.27
C PRO A 76 2.70 -3.50 0.87
N ILE A 77 1.77 -3.98 0.03
CA ILE A 77 0.43 -4.35 0.48
C ILE A 77 0.49 -5.52 1.48
N MET A 78 -0.29 -5.40 2.56
CA MET A 78 -0.60 -6.52 3.43
C MET A 78 -1.85 -7.20 2.88
N SER A 79 -1.66 -8.29 2.13
CA SER A 79 -2.76 -9.02 1.48
C SER A 79 -3.37 -10.11 2.36
N VAL A 80 -2.70 -10.52 3.44
CA VAL A 80 -3.27 -11.45 4.42
C VAL A 80 -3.73 -10.64 5.62
N GLY A 81 -5.05 -10.49 5.74
CA GLY A 81 -5.72 -9.74 6.80
C GLY A 81 -6.30 -10.65 7.88
N GLU A 82 -7.12 -10.07 8.75
CA GLU A 82 -7.98 -10.81 9.68
C GLU A 82 -9.30 -11.07 8.94
N SER A 83 -9.60 -12.34 8.68
CA SER A 83 -10.76 -12.79 7.89
C SER A 83 -11.36 -14.06 8.49
N THR A 84 -11.36 -14.19 9.82
CA THR A 84 -11.86 -15.40 10.54
C THR A 84 -13.30 -15.74 10.16
N GLU A 85 -14.14 -14.75 9.92
CA GLU A 85 -15.52 -14.89 9.45
C GLU A 85 -15.65 -15.57 8.08
N HIS A 86 -14.57 -15.59 7.29
CA HIS A 86 -14.48 -16.21 5.98
C HIS A 86 -13.69 -17.52 5.98
N GLY A 87 -13.33 -18.04 7.15
CA GLY A 87 -12.45 -19.22 7.27
C GLY A 87 -13.04 -20.54 6.82
N ASP A 88 -14.37 -20.66 6.76
CA ASP A 88 -15.04 -21.86 6.22
C ASP A 88 -15.03 -21.90 4.67
N PHE A 89 -14.58 -20.84 4.01
CA PHE A 89 -14.55 -20.76 2.55
C PHE A 89 -13.16 -21.18 2.01
N PRO A 90 -13.09 -22.17 1.10
CA PRO A 90 -11.81 -22.60 0.54
C PRO A 90 -11.07 -21.47 -0.17
N GLY A 91 -9.80 -21.29 0.19
CA GLY A 91 -8.90 -20.31 -0.43
C GLY A 91 -8.68 -19.04 0.39
N THR A 92 -9.50 -18.74 1.40
CA THR A 92 -9.26 -17.64 2.34
C THR A 92 -7.92 -17.83 3.05
N LEU A 93 -7.08 -16.80 3.06
CA LEU A 93 -5.85 -16.73 3.85
C LEU A 93 -6.05 -15.69 4.94
N MET A 94 -5.89 -16.07 6.21
CA MET A 94 -6.12 -15.18 7.34
C MET A 94 -4.99 -15.23 8.36
N ALA A 95 -4.77 -14.11 9.02
CA ALA A 95 -3.98 -13.96 10.23
C ALA A 95 -4.92 -13.74 11.43
N SER A 96 -4.48 -14.12 12.63
CA SER A 96 -5.21 -13.73 13.84
C SER A 96 -5.07 -12.23 14.09
N ALA A 97 -6.02 -11.64 14.80
CA ALA A 97 -5.94 -10.24 15.23
C ALA A 97 -4.70 -9.92 16.10
N GLU A 98 -4.11 -10.93 16.75
CA GLU A 98 -2.85 -10.75 17.51
C GLU A 98 -1.61 -10.79 16.60
N THR A 99 -1.72 -11.48 15.47
CA THR A 99 -0.66 -11.55 14.46
C THR A 99 -0.63 -10.32 13.56
N LEU A 100 -1.80 -9.74 13.27
CA LEU A 100 -1.97 -8.53 12.47
C LEU A 100 -1.60 -7.28 13.26
#